data_AF-A0A9K3JWN0-F1
#
_entry.id   AF-A0A9K3JWN0-F1
#
_cell.length_a   1.000
_cell.length_b   1.000
_cell.length_c   1.000
_cell.angle_alpha   90.00
_cell.angle_beta   90.00
_cell.angle_gamma   90.00
#
_symmetry.space_group_name_H-M   'P 1'
#
loop_
_entity.id
_entity.type
_entity.pdbx_description
1 polymer ?
#
loop_
_entity_poly.entity_id
_entity_poly.type
_entity_poly.pdbx_seq_one_letter_code
_entity_poly.pdbx_strand_id
1 'polypeptide(L)'
;MGNIRRPFRLFISISLLIYFICCISLVSGIIRIEASETRCIESERKALLLLKKGFVDDYGLLSSWSSHSSSQECCLWPGVGCSNRTGHVVMLDLHGYWSDGIDAELD
;
A
#
# COMPACT_ATOMS: atom_id res chain seq x y z
N MET A 1 32.04 -45.62 34.10
CA MET A 1 31.24 -44.45 34.52
C MET A 1 30.49 -43.87 33.33
N GLY A 2 29.21 -44.22 33.13
CA GLY A 2 28.36 -43.61 32.11
C GLY A 2 27.29 -42.76 32.76
N ASN A 3 27.42 -41.44 32.73
CA ASN A 3 26.41 -40.53 33.29
C ASN A 3 25.19 -40.46 32.34
N ILE A 4 24.17 -41.29 32.57
CA ILE A 4 22.81 -41.03 32.07
C ILE A 4 22.32 -39.77 32.81
N ARG A 5 22.42 -38.59 32.17
CA ARG A 5 21.87 -37.34 32.71
C ARG A 5 20.79 -36.76 31.80
N ARG A 6 19.56 -37.09 32.23
CA ARG A 6 18.31 -36.31 32.18
C ARG A 6 17.64 -36.13 30.81
N PRO A 7 16.98 -37.19 30.30
CA PRO A 7 15.99 -37.06 29.22
C PRO A 7 14.89 -36.04 29.59
N PHE A 8 14.50 -35.97 30.86
CA PHE A 8 13.52 -35.03 31.38
C PHE A 8 13.86 -33.56 31.13
N ARG A 9 15.15 -33.19 31.16
CA ARG A 9 15.58 -31.80 30.91
C ARG A 9 15.42 -31.41 29.45
N LEU A 10 15.71 -32.34 28.54
CA LEU A 10 15.51 -32.17 27.11
C LEU A 10 14.01 -32.11 26.77
N PHE A 11 13.18 -32.96 27.36
CA PHE A 11 11.74 -32.92 27.16
C PHE A 11 11.11 -31.60 27.62
N ILE A 12 11.50 -31.09 28.80
CA ILE A 12 11.01 -29.78 29.27
C ILE A 12 11.45 -28.65 28.32
N SER A 13 12.70 -28.68 27.87
CA SER A 13 13.22 -27.68 26.92
C SER A 13 12.47 -27.72 25.58
N ILE A 14 12.20 -28.91 25.05
CA ILE A 14 11.47 -29.10 23.78
C ILE A 14 10.01 -28.62 23.93
N SER A 15 9.34 -28.95 25.02
CA SER A 15 7.97 -28.49 25.28
C SER A 15 7.87 -26.96 25.37
N LEU A 16 8.84 -26.30 26.03
CA LEU A 16 8.89 -24.84 26.10
C LEU A 16 9.17 -24.20 24.73
N LEU A 17 10.04 -24.81 23.91
CA LEU A 17 10.33 -24.37 22.55
C LEU A 17 9.07 -24.46 21.66
N ILE A 18 8.35 -25.58 21.73
CA ILE A 18 7.11 -25.79 20.97
C ILE A 18 6.05 -24.77 21.38
N TYR A 19 5.88 -24.53 22.69
CA TYR A 19 4.97 -23.52 23.20
C TYR A 19 5.32 -22.13 22.67
N PHE A 20 6.60 -21.75 22.71
CA PHE A 20 7.07 -20.46 22.20
C PHE A 20 6.83 -20.30 20.70
N ILE A 21 7.14 -21.32 19.89
CA ILE A 21 6.88 -21.32 18.44
C ILE A 21 5.38 -21.23 18.14
N CYS A 22 4.55 -21.93 18.91
CA CYS A 22 3.10 -21.87 18.79
C CYS A 22 2.56 -20.48 19.13
N CYS A 23 3.02 -19.88 20.24
CA CYS A 23 2.68 -18.51 20.60
C CYS A 23 3.08 -17.51 19.51
N ILE A 24 4.28 -17.61 18.95
CA ILE A 24 4.70 -16.76 17.82
C ILE A 24 3.76 -16.96 16.64
N SER A 25 3.46 -18.20 16.26
CA SER A 25 2.59 -18.48 15.11
C SER A 25 1.16 -17.96 15.29
N LEU A 26 0.62 -18.07 16.51
CA LEU A 26 -0.69 -17.50 16.88
C LEU A 26 -0.67 -15.98 16.85
N VAL A 27 0.38 -15.36 17.38
CA VAL A 27 0.54 -13.90 17.40
C VAL A 27 0.79 -13.36 15.99
N SER A 28 1.59 -14.01 15.16
CA SER A 28 1.79 -13.65 13.74
C SER A 28 0.53 -13.86 12.91
N GLY A 29 -0.31 -14.83 13.26
CA GLY A 29 -1.65 -14.98 12.66
C GLY A 29 -2.61 -13.84 13.01
N ILE A 30 -2.45 -13.26 14.21
CA ILE A 30 -3.24 -12.12 14.72
C ILE A 30 -2.67 -10.77 14.23
N ILE A 31 -1.35 -10.63 14.18
CA ILE A 31 -0.62 -9.48 13.64
C ILE A 31 -0.47 -9.70 12.13
N ARG A 32 -1.60 -9.72 11.42
CA ARG A 32 -1.58 -9.26 10.05
C ARG A 32 -1.60 -7.74 10.14
N ILE A 33 -0.41 -7.14 10.19
CA ILE A 33 -0.29 -5.77 9.70
C ILE A 33 -0.53 -5.92 8.20
N GLU A 34 -1.80 -5.91 7.79
CA GLU A 34 -2.14 -5.29 6.52
C GLU A 34 -1.64 -3.85 6.70
N ALA A 35 -0.36 -3.63 6.39
CA ALA A 35 -0.09 -2.50 5.54
C ALA A 35 -1.08 -2.74 4.40
N SER A 36 -2.19 -1.99 4.39
CA SER A 36 -3.00 -1.90 3.19
C SER A 36 -2.02 -1.30 2.21
N GLU A 37 -1.22 -2.16 1.60
CA GLU A 37 -0.35 -1.82 0.51
C GLU A 37 -1.31 -1.10 -0.42
N THR A 38 -1.09 0.20 -0.61
CA THR A 38 -1.97 1.14 -1.32
C THR A 38 -1.95 0.78 -2.79
N ARG A 39 -2.33 -0.47 -3.06
CA ARG A 39 -2.27 -1.18 -4.30
C ARG A 39 -3.62 -0.95 -4.95
N CYS A 40 -3.65 0.08 -5.78
CA CYS A 40 -4.59 0.25 -6.85
C CYS A 40 -4.78 -1.03 -7.66
N ILE A 41 -6.03 -1.30 -7.98
CA ILE A 41 -6.41 -2.43 -8.82
C ILE A 41 -6.01 -2.12 -10.26
N GLU A 42 -5.37 -3.08 -10.92
CA GLU A 42 -4.78 -2.88 -12.25
C GLU A 42 -5.83 -2.46 -13.31
N SER A 43 -7.07 -2.94 -13.21
CA SER A 43 -8.15 -2.51 -14.09
C SER A 43 -8.53 -1.04 -13.90
N GLU A 44 -8.53 -0.56 -12.65
CA GLU A 44 -8.84 0.82 -12.32
C GLU A 44 -7.69 1.75 -12.74
N ARG A 45 -6.44 1.34 -12.51
CA ARG A 45 -5.25 2.05 -13.02
C ARG A 45 -5.32 2.23 -14.53
N LYS A 46 -5.66 1.18 -15.28
CA LYS A 46 -5.83 1.25 -16.73
C LYS A 46 -6.96 2.20 -17.13
N ALA A 47 -8.09 2.16 -16.42
CA ALA A 47 -9.21 3.06 -16.68
C ALA A 47 -8.81 4.53 -16.45
N LEU A 48 -8.09 4.85 -15.36
CA LEU A 48 -7.58 6.18 -15.08
C LEU A 48 -6.56 6.66 -16.14
N LEU A 49 -5.67 5.79 -16.60
CA LEU A 49 -4.74 6.14 -17.68
C LEU A 49 -5.44 6.35 -19.03
N LEU A 50 -6.52 5.60 -19.30
CA LEU A 50 -7.37 5.86 -20.47
C LEU A 50 -8.10 7.20 -20.33
N LEU A 51 -8.60 7.50 -19.13
CA LEU A 51 -9.22 8.79 -18.82
C LEU A 51 -8.24 9.92 -19.11
N LYS A 52 -7.00 9.86 -18.59
CA LYS A 52 -5.95 10.86 -18.84
C LYS A 52 -5.75 11.15 -20.33
N LYS A 53 -5.76 10.14 -21.19
CA LYS A 53 -5.62 10.33 -22.65
C LYS A 53 -6.80 11.07 -23.29
N GLY A 54 -7.96 11.05 -22.65
CA GLY A 54 -9.15 11.77 -23.10
C GLY A 54 -9.20 13.24 -22.67
N PHE A 55 -8.31 13.68 -21.77
CA PHE A 55 -8.25 15.07 -21.32
C PHE A 55 -7.03 15.78 -21.92
N VAL A 56 -7.21 17.05 -22.24
CA VAL A 56 -6.10 17.98 -22.48
C VAL A 56 -5.63 18.49 -21.12
N ASP A 57 -4.40 18.16 -20.73
CA ASP A 57 -3.82 18.43 -19.41
C ASP A 57 -2.90 19.67 -19.45
N ASP A 58 -3.42 20.82 -19.91
CA ASP A 58 -2.62 22.04 -20.11
C ASP A 58 -2.03 22.58 -18.79
N TYR A 59 -2.68 22.30 -17.67
CA TYR A 59 -2.27 22.74 -16.33
C TYR A 59 -1.49 21.67 -15.54
N GLY A 60 -1.24 20.50 -16.14
CA GLY A 60 -0.45 19.44 -15.52
C GLY A 60 -1.11 18.74 -14.33
N LEU A 61 -2.43 18.86 -14.17
CA LEU A 61 -3.22 18.23 -13.10
C LEU A 61 -3.08 16.70 -13.11
N LEU A 62 -3.03 16.11 -14.30
CA LEU A 62 -2.95 14.66 -14.51
C LEU A 62 -1.52 14.19 -14.79
N SER A 63 -0.54 15.08 -14.73
CA SER A 63 0.84 14.77 -15.14
C SER A 63 1.48 13.68 -14.29
N SER A 64 1.15 13.63 -13.00
CA SER A 64 1.60 12.61 -12.03
C SER A 64 1.09 11.20 -12.31
N TRP A 65 0.01 11.05 -13.08
CA TRP A 65 -0.55 9.75 -13.43
C TRP A 65 0.33 9.07 -14.48
N SER A 66 1.20 8.16 -14.04
CA SER A 66 2.23 7.56 -14.88
C SER A 66 2.02 6.06 -15.11
N SER A 67 2.41 5.60 -16.30
CA SER A 67 2.51 4.18 -16.64
C SER A 67 3.80 3.51 -16.15
N HIS A 68 4.82 4.30 -15.80
CA HIS A 68 6.19 3.83 -15.55
C HIS A 68 6.54 3.67 -14.07
N SER A 69 5.73 4.19 -13.13
CA SER A 69 5.95 3.96 -11.71
C SER A 69 5.71 2.48 -11.40
N SER A 70 6.77 1.81 -10.96
CA SER A 70 6.85 0.38 -10.68
C SER A 70 5.96 -0.12 -9.52
N SER A 71 5.01 0.67 -9.05
CA SER A 71 4.14 0.28 -7.97
C SER A 71 2.72 0.69 -8.28
N GLN A 72 1.83 -0.21 -7.91
CA GLN A 72 0.40 -0.21 -8.10
C GLN A 72 -0.26 0.93 -7.29
N GLU A 73 0.31 2.13 -7.22
CA GLU A 73 -0.05 3.16 -6.23
C GLU A 73 -0.91 4.27 -6.85
N CYS A 74 -1.91 3.95 -7.69
CA CYS A 74 -2.80 5.00 -8.23
C CYS A 74 -3.58 5.74 -7.13
N CYS A 75 -3.73 5.13 -5.95
CA CYS A 75 -4.30 5.75 -4.76
C CYS A 75 -3.44 6.88 -4.19
N LEU A 76 -2.17 6.98 -4.60
CA LEU A 76 -1.28 8.09 -4.28
C LEU A 76 -1.32 9.22 -5.32
N TRP A 77 -2.04 9.02 -6.44
CA TRP A 77 -2.15 10.08 -7.42
C TRP A 77 -3.00 11.23 -6.87
N PRO A 78 -2.56 12.49 -7.03
CA PRO A 78 -3.36 13.66 -6.74
C PRO A 78 -4.77 13.53 -7.33
N GLY A 79 -5.77 13.84 -6.50
CA GLY A 79 -7.18 13.76 -6.88
C GLY A 79 -7.79 12.35 -6.85
N VAL A 80 -7.01 11.29 -6.64
CA VAL A 80 -7.55 9.91 -6.56
C VAL A 80 -7.76 9.52 -5.10
N GLY A 81 -8.99 9.19 -4.73
CA GLY A 81 -9.31 8.64 -3.41
C GLY A 81 -9.69 7.16 -3.49
N CYS A 82 -9.04 6.34 -2.68
CA CYS A 82 -9.32 4.91 -2.59
C CYS A 82 -9.97 4.52 -1.25
N SER A 83 -10.72 3.42 -1.28
CA SER A 83 -11.29 2.80 -0.08
C SER A 83 -10.22 2.01 0.67
N ASN A 84 -9.90 2.43 1.90
CA ASN A 84 -8.94 1.72 2.76
C ASN A 84 -9.36 0.28 3.11
N ARG A 85 -10.62 -0.10 2.87
CA ARG A 85 -11.11 -1.46 3.12
C ARG A 85 -10.96 -2.39 1.92
N THR A 86 -10.96 -1.85 0.70
CA THR A 86 -11.08 -2.65 -0.52
C THR A 86 -10.02 -2.34 -1.58
N GLY A 87 -9.30 -1.22 -1.44
CA GLY A 87 -8.35 -0.74 -2.44
C GLY A 87 -8.98 -0.11 -3.69
N HIS A 88 -10.31 -0.14 -3.82
CA HIS A 88 -11.02 0.44 -4.97
C HIS A 88 -10.94 1.97 -4.97
N VAL A 89 -10.80 2.56 -6.16
CA VAL A 89 -11.01 3.99 -6.38
C VAL A 89 -12.48 4.34 -6.16
N VAL A 90 -12.74 5.22 -5.20
CA VAL A 90 -14.10 5.68 -4.82
C VAL A 90 -14.31 7.17 -5.04
N MET A 91 -13.23 7.92 -5.31
CA MET A 91 -13.28 9.35 -5.52
C MET A 91 -12.27 9.75 -6.60
N LEU A 92 -12.70 10.67 -7.46
CA LEU A 92 -11.84 11.32 -8.42
C LEU A 92 -12.13 12.82 -8.41
N ASP A 93 -11.15 13.62 -8.02
CA ASP A 93 -11.16 15.08 -8.02
C ASP A 93 -10.26 15.60 -9.13
N LEU A 94 -10.88 16.27 -10.10
CA LEU A 94 -10.21 16.87 -11.27
C LEU A 94 -10.27 18.39 -11.22
N HIS A 95 -10.63 18.98 -10.08
CA HIS A 95 -10.76 20.41 -9.96
C HIS A 95 -9.40 21.10 -10.10
N GLY A 96 -9.27 21.93 -11.14
CA GLY A 96 -8.11 22.80 -11.30
C GLY A 96 -8.16 23.95 -10.30
N TYR A 97 -7.10 24.13 -9.51
CA TYR A 97 -6.91 25.37 -8.79
C TYR A 97 -6.39 26.41 -9.79
N TRP A 98 -7.31 27.21 -10.32
CA TRP A 98 -6.95 28.48 -10.95
C TRP A 98 -6.30 29.32 -9.86
N SER A 99 -4.98 29.42 -9.91
CA SER A 99 -4.29 30.49 -9.19
C SER A 99 -4.69 31.75 -9.94
N ASP A 100 -5.63 32.51 -9.40
CA ASP A 100 -5.92 33.86 -9.91
C ASP A 100 -4.58 34.60 -10.07
N GLY A 101 -4.41 35.22 -11.23
CA GLY A 101 -3.13 35.63 -11.82
C GLY A 101 -2.12 36.27 -10.85
N ILE A 102 -0.90 35.73 -10.89
CA ILE A 102 0.32 36.52 -10.75
C ILE A 102 1.19 36.27 -11.99
N ASP A 103 0.59 36.46 -13.16
CA ASP A 103 1.23 37.05 -14.32
C ASP A 103 0.98 38.56 -14.24
N ALA A 104 1.65 39.20 -13.26
CA ALA A 104 2.01 40.59 -13.43
C ALA A 104 2.91 40.65 -14.66
N GLU A 105 2.33 41.04 -15.77
CA GLU A 105 2.99 41.79 -16.83
C GLU A 105 4.01 42.74 -16.20
N LEU A 106 5.29 42.42 -16.37
CA LEU A 106 6.40 43.33 -16.18
C LEU A 106 7.32 43.14 -17.39
N ASP A 107 7.49 44.26 -18.09
CA ASP A 107 8.31 44.50 -19.29
C ASP A 107 9.61 43.68 -19.40
#